data_AF-A0A536B395-F1
#
_entry.id   AF-A0A536B395-F1
#
_cell.length_a   1.000
_cell.length_b   1.000
_cell.length_c   1.000
_cell.angle_alpha   90.00
_cell.angle_beta   90.00
_cell.angle_gamma   90.00
#
_symmetry.space_group_name_H-M   'P 1'
#
loop_
_entity.id
_entity.type
_entity.pdbx_description
1 polymer ?
#
loop_
_entity_poly.entity_id
_entity_poly.type
_entity_poly.pdbx_seq_one_letter_code
_entity_poly.pdbx_strand_id
1 'polypeptide(L)'
;MGRLPAITIEAADLPEDVLALFDPYLLDLGGTDGDPAAGDPIQYDDLRIEHDQGVVGIVVYNRAILLFATDSEAVRQNSPGVLPARCIPRGCRDA
;
A
#
# COMPACT_ATOMS: atom_id res chain seq x y z
N MET A 1 -13.16 -14.53 -0.64
CA MET A 1 -12.84 -13.09 -0.51
C MET A 1 -13.07 -12.68 0.93
N GLY A 2 -12.00 -12.57 1.73
CA GLY A 2 -12.10 -12.08 3.09
C GLY A 2 -11.99 -10.56 3.06
N ARG A 3 -13.06 -9.84 3.42
CA ARG A 3 -12.98 -8.40 3.61
C ARG A 3 -12.22 -8.16 4.91
N LEU A 4 -11.12 -7.41 4.85
CA LEU A 4 -10.44 -6.96 6.05
C LEU A 4 -11.41 -6.06 6.84
N PRO A 5 -11.47 -6.18 8.17
CA PRO A 5 -12.31 -5.31 8.98
C PRO A 5 -11.92 -3.86 8.71
N ALA A 6 -12.90 -3.03 8.43
CA ALA A 6 -12.68 -1.59 8.36
C ALA A 6 -12.27 -1.12 9.76
N ILE A 7 -11.12 -0.47 9.84
CA ILE A 7 -10.63 0.19 11.04
C ILE A 7 -10.69 1.69 10.79
N THR A 8 -11.12 2.44 11.80
CA THR A 8 -11.07 3.89 11.81
C THR A 8 -10.06 4.29 12.88
N ILE A 9 -9.16 5.20 12.53
CA ILE A 9 -8.19 5.78 13.45
C ILE A 9 -8.42 7.29 13.41
N GLU A 10 -8.74 7.87 14.55
CA GLU A 10 -8.93 9.31 14.66
C GLU A 10 -7.58 10.02 14.81
N ALA A 11 -7.51 11.27 14.36
CA ALA A 11 -6.28 12.06 14.54
C ALA A 11 -5.86 12.16 16.02
N ALA A 12 -6.83 12.20 16.94
CA ALA A 12 -6.56 12.23 18.38
C ALA A 12 -5.87 10.97 18.92
N ASP A 13 -5.94 9.84 18.20
CA ASP A 13 -5.32 8.57 18.59
C ASP A 13 -3.92 8.40 17.99
N LEU A 14 -3.46 9.33 17.15
CA LEU A 14 -2.17 9.28 16.49
C LEU A 14 -1.13 10.16 17.20
N PRO A 15 0.14 9.70 17.29
CA PRO A 15 1.25 10.55 17.72
C PRO A 15 1.41 11.79 16.82
N GLU A 16 1.75 12.93 17.41
CA GLU A 16 1.85 14.22 16.70
C GLU A 16 2.91 14.22 15.58
N ASP A 17 4.01 13.46 15.75
CA ASP A 17 5.04 13.27 14.74
C ASP A 17 4.55 12.45 13.54
N VAL A 18 3.66 11.49 13.77
CA VAL A 18 3.00 10.73 12.70
C VAL A 18 2.04 11.62 11.95
N LEU A 19 1.20 12.39 12.65
CA LEU A 19 0.27 13.35 12.03
C LEU A 19 0.99 14.40 11.18
N ALA A 20 2.09 14.96 11.69
CA ALA A 20 2.85 16.00 11.01
C ALA A 20 3.48 15.53 9.69
N LEU A 21 3.69 14.21 9.51
CA LEU A 21 4.17 13.64 8.25
C LEU A 21 3.11 13.68 7.15
N PHE A 22 1.82 13.62 7.51
CA PHE A 22 0.73 13.61 6.55
C PHE A 22 0.45 15.01 5.99
N ASP A 23 0.39 16.03 6.86
CA ASP A 23 -0.02 17.41 6.53
C ASP A 23 0.52 17.97 5.20
N PRO A 24 1.84 17.91 4.90
CA PRO A 24 2.39 18.48 3.66
C PRO A 24 2.04 17.68 2.40
N TYR A 25 1.52 16.45 2.51
CA TYR A 25 1.30 15.55 1.38
C TYR A 25 -0.14 15.06 1.25
N LEU A 26 -1.04 15.41 2.17
CA LEU A 26 -2.39 14.80 2.26
C LEU A 26 -3.12 14.75 0.91
N LEU A 27 -3.18 15.87 0.19
CA LEU A 27 -3.85 15.95 -1.11
C LEU A 27 -3.14 15.14 -2.23
N ASP A 28 -1.83 14.95 -2.12
CA ASP A 28 -0.99 14.24 -3.09
C ASP A 28 -0.91 12.73 -2.83
N LEU A 29 -1.39 12.26 -1.67
CA LEU A 29 -1.42 10.83 -1.33
C LEU A 29 -2.48 10.05 -2.11
N GLY A 30 -3.45 10.73 -2.73
CA GLY A 30 -4.53 10.07 -3.45
C GLY A 30 -4.06 9.27 -4.66
N GLY A 31 -4.70 8.13 -4.91
CA GLY A 31 -4.39 7.34 -6.11
C GLY A 31 -4.59 5.84 -5.94
N THR A 32 -3.92 5.07 -6.80
CA THR A 32 -3.92 3.61 -6.78
C THR A 32 -2.51 3.12 -6.54
N ASP A 33 -2.35 2.24 -5.56
CA ASP A 33 -1.11 1.59 -5.22
C ASP A 33 -1.21 0.07 -5.44
N GLY A 34 -0.14 -0.52 -5.95
CA GLY A 34 -0.10 -1.91 -6.41
C GLY A 34 -0.65 -2.13 -7.83
N ASP A 35 -0.55 -3.38 -8.31
CA ASP A 35 -1.02 -3.80 -9.64
C ASP A 35 -2.36 -4.54 -9.54
N PRO A 36 -3.45 -4.03 -10.15
CA PRO A 36 -4.76 -4.68 -10.15
C PRO A 36 -4.79 -5.99 -10.94
N ALA A 37 -3.78 -6.27 -11.76
CA ALA A 37 -3.65 -7.54 -12.50
C ALA A 37 -2.77 -8.57 -11.77
N ALA A 38 -2.11 -8.19 -10.67
CA ALA A 38 -1.30 -9.11 -9.87
C ALA A 38 -2.15 -9.84 -8.81
N GLY A 39 -1.70 -11.01 -8.36
CA GLY A 39 -2.34 -11.77 -7.28
C GLY A 39 -3.54 -12.62 -7.73
N ASP A 40 -3.70 -13.80 -7.12
CA ASP A 40 -4.89 -14.66 -7.28
C ASP A 40 -5.17 -15.40 -5.95
N PRO A 41 -6.29 -15.10 -5.25
CA PRO A 41 -7.28 -14.07 -5.58
C PRO A 41 -6.75 -12.64 -5.35
N ILE A 42 -7.20 -11.70 -6.20
CA ILE A 42 -6.87 -10.27 -6.05
C ILE A 42 -7.41 -9.74 -4.72
N GLN A 43 -6.57 -9.05 -3.96
CA GLN A 43 -6.98 -8.31 -2.75
C GLN A 43 -7.18 -6.83 -3.09
N TYR A 44 -8.22 -6.23 -2.51
CA TYR A 44 -8.59 -4.82 -2.68
C TYR A 44 -8.82 -4.19 -1.29
N ASP A 45 -8.10 -3.12 -1.00
CA ASP A 45 -8.26 -2.29 0.19
C ASP A 45 -8.54 -0.84 -0.23
N ASP A 46 -9.44 -0.18 0.49
CA ASP A 46 -9.79 1.23 0.30
C ASP A 46 -9.43 1.99 1.58
N LEU A 47 -8.51 2.94 1.46
CA LEU A 47 -8.11 3.83 2.54
C LEU A 47 -8.64 5.22 2.25
N ARG A 48 -9.41 5.76 3.20
CA ARG A 48 -9.97 7.11 3.13
C ARG A 48 -9.39 7.94 4.26
N ILE A 49 -8.83 9.10 3.91
CA ILE A 49 -8.28 10.06 4.85
C ILE A 49 -9.13 11.32 4.76
N GLU A 50 -9.79 11.67 5.86
CA GLU A 50 -10.59 12.88 5.97
C GLU A 50 -9.76 13.95 6.68
N HIS A 51 -9.69 15.15 6.10
CA HIS A 51 -9.01 16.30 6.69
C HIS A 51 -9.71 17.61 6.32
N ASP A 52 -9.23 18.73 6.85
CA ASP A 52 -9.83 20.06 6.70
C ASP A 52 -9.93 20.56 5.25
N GLN A 53 -9.06 20.08 4.35
CA GLN A 53 -9.08 20.45 2.93
C GLN A 53 -9.88 19.48 2.05
N GLY A 54 -10.37 18.35 2.60
CA GLY A 54 -11.21 17.41 1.88
C GLY A 54 -11.03 15.94 2.27
N VAL A 55 -11.46 15.05 1.37
CA VAL A 55 -11.32 13.60 1.52
C VAL A 55 -10.39 13.09 0.43
N VAL A 56 -9.36 12.36 0.85
CA VAL A 56 -8.38 11.74 -0.05
C VAL A 56 -8.56 10.23 0.02
N GLY A 57 -8.66 9.60 -1.16
CA GLY A 57 -8.84 8.16 -1.31
C GLY A 57 -7.60 7.50 -1.89
N ILE A 58 -7.18 6.39 -1.29
CA ILE A 58 -6.09 5.54 -1.77
C ILE A 58 -6.65 4.13 -1.94
N VAL A 59 -6.57 3.62 -3.16
CA VAL A 59 -6.93 2.24 -3.47
C VAL A 59 -5.66 1.41 -3.45
N VAL A 60 -5.63 0.34 -2.66
CA VAL A 60 -4.47 -0.54 -2.56
C VAL A 60 -4.84 -1.93 -3.07
N TYR A 61 -4.14 -2.40 -4.10
CA TYR A 61 -4.25 -3.76 -4.60
C TYR A 61 -3.15 -4.64 -4.01
N ASN A 62 -3.52 -5.84 -3.55
CA ASN A 62 -2.58 -6.85 -3.07
C ASN A 62 -1.60 -6.32 -2.01
N ARG A 63 -2.13 -5.68 -0.97
CA ARG A 63 -1.34 -5.01 0.09
C ARG A 63 -0.18 -5.88 0.62
N ALA A 64 -0.38 -7.19 0.78
CA ALA A 64 0.70 -8.09 1.18
C ALA A 64 1.82 -8.16 0.12
N ILE A 65 1.50 -8.31 -1.17
CA ILE A 65 2.48 -8.31 -2.27
C ILE A 65 3.23 -6.97 -2.33
N LEU A 66 2.51 -5.85 -2.22
CA LEU A 66 3.11 -4.52 -2.14
C LEU A 66 4.13 -4.44 -1.00
N LEU A 67 3.76 -4.88 0.22
CA LEU A 67 4.63 -4.84 1.40
C LEU A 67 5.88 -5.72 1.25
N PHE A 68 5.80 -6.83 0.51
CA PHE A 68 6.97 -7.68 0.19
C PHE A 68 7.81 -7.16 -0.97
N ALA A 69 7.21 -6.43 -1.91
CA ALA A 69 7.90 -5.80 -3.04
C ALA A 69 8.53 -4.45 -2.67
N THR A 70 8.10 -3.82 -1.58
CA THR A 70 8.80 -2.67 -1.00
C THR A 70 10.14 -3.16 -0.47
N ASP A 71 11.23 -2.46 -0.78
CA ASP A 71 12.60 -2.84 -0.42
C ASP A 71 12.92 -2.64 1.09
N SER A 72 12.04 -3.17 1.95
CA SER A 72 12.16 -3.08 3.40
C SER A 72 12.84 -4.35 3.93
N GLU A 73 14.09 -4.19 4.39
CA GLU A 73 14.89 -5.26 5.03
C GLU A 73 14.14 -5.96 6.17
N ALA A 74 13.34 -5.20 6.95
CA ALA A 74 12.58 -5.73 8.08
C ALA A 74 11.50 -6.75 7.64
N VAL A 75 10.92 -6.57 6.46
CA VAL A 75 9.92 -7.48 5.90
C VAL A 75 10.58 -8.73 5.31
N ARG A 76 11.76 -8.57 4.70
CA ARG A 76 12.52 -9.69 4.10
C ARG A 76 12.96 -10.74 5.13
N GLN A 77 13.35 -10.33 6.34
CA GLN A 77 13.85 -11.25 7.38
C GLN A 77 12.77 -12.15 8.00
N ASN A 78 11.49 -11.77 7.95
CA ASN A 78 10.38 -12.51 8.57
C ASN A 78 9.61 -13.43 7.59
N SER A 79 10.12 -13.62 6.36
CA SER A 79 9.43 -14.33 5.28
C SER A 79 10.16 -15.63 4.91
N PRO A 80 9.66 -16.83 5.28
CA PRO A 80 10.26 -18.08 4.82
C PRO A 80 9.78 -18.38 3.40
N GLY A 81 10.55 -17.93 2.40
CA GLY A 81 10.29 -18.25 1.00
C GLY A 81 10.02 -17.01 0.16
N VAL A 82 11.10 -16.35 -0.27
CA VAL A 82 11.09 -15.40 -1.38
C VAL A 82 10.54 -16.14 -2.61
N LEU A 83 9.34 -15.76 -3.07
CA LEU A 83 9.00 -15.94 -4.48
C LEU A 83 9.99 -15.07 -5.25
N PRO A 84 10.84 -15.64 -6.12
CA PRO A 84 11.71 -14.80 -6.93
C PRO A 84 10.79 -13.88 -7.74
N ALA A 85 11.05 -12.57 -7.64
CA ALA A 85 10.50 -11.57 -8.54
C ALA A 85 10.93 -11.94 -9.96
N ARG A 86 10.20 -12.86 -10.60
CA ARG A 86 10.26 -13.05 -12.04
C ARG A 86 9.72 -11.76 -12.62
N CYS A 87 10.63 -10.99 -13.23
CA CYS A 87 10.35 -9.84 -14.07
C CYS A 87 8.95 -9.93 -14.69
N ILE A 88 8.07 -8.99 -14.32
CA ILE A 88 6.83 -8.77 -15.04
C ILE A 88 7.24 -8.21 -16.42
N PRO A 89 6.90 -8.86 -17.54
CA PRO A 89 7.55 -8.62 -18.81
C PRO A 89 7.02 -7.33 -19.45
N ARG A 90 7.63 -6.21 -19.11
CA ARG A 90 7.71 -5.05 -20.01
C ARG A 90 9.16 -4.59 -20.09
N GLY A 91 9.93 -5.23 -20.97
CA GLY A 91 11.18 -4.65 -21.46
C GLY A 91 12.44 -5.51 -21.46
N CYS A 92 12.36 -6.84 -21.47
CA CYS A 92 13.52 -7.63 -21.89
C CYS A 92 13.72 -7.48 -23.40
N ARG A 93 14.80 -6.80 -23.82
CA ARG A 93 15.30 -6.84 -25.20
C ARG A 93 16.72 -7.39 -25.11
N ASP A 94 16.92 -8.57 -25.69
CA ASP A 94 18.18 -9.31 -25.65
C ASP A 94 19.27 -8.60 -26.47
N ALA A 95 20.48 -8.58 -25.93
CA ALA A 95 21.73 -8.46 -26.69
C ALA A 95 22.76 -9.38 -26.04
#